data_AF-A0A3A3H6T3-F1
#
_entry.id   AF-A0A3A3H6T3-F1
#
_cell.length_a   1.000
_cell.length_b   1.000
_cell.length_c   1.000
_cell.angle_alpha   90.00
_cell.angle_beta   90.00
_cell.angle_gamma   90.00
#
_symmetry.space_group_name_H-M   'P 1'
#
loop_
_entity.id
_entity.type
_entity.pdbx_description
1 polymer ?
#
loop_
_entity_poly.entity_id
_entity_poly.type
_entity_poly.pdbx_seq_one_letter_code
_entity_poly.pdbx_strand_id
1 'polypeptide(L)'
;MRTPVQTMSAEDHARIAEAIRAAEKDTAGEIYCVVARSSDSYFFPAGFMILATILILSLAVAFGLEYWWVSVRAPVFVAAQLLAAASALILLWLVPSARILLVPRGLRYRRAHDNASKQFLARNVHLTSERTGVLIFVSLAERYAAVVADAGINQHVPQEAWDDVIRELTAHARQDRLPDGFVRAIATVGSMLVTHFPISSDDINELDDHLVEI
;
A
#
# COMPACT_ATOMS: atom_id res chain seq x y z
N MET A 1 12.79 14.80 10.91
CA MET A 1 11.58 14.36 11.63
C MET A 1 10.56 13.92 10.59
N ARG A 2 10.17 12.64 10.57
CA ARG A 2 9.04 12.18 9.75
C ARG A 2 7.80 12.33 10.64
N THR A 3 6.88 13.20 10.24
CA THR A 3 5.57 13.37 10.86
C THR A 3 4.91 11.99 10.99
N PRO A 4 4.27 11.66 12.13
CA PRO A 4 3.46 10.45 12.20
C PRO A 4 2.48 10.49 11.04
N VAL A 5 2.31 9.37 10.35
CA VAL A 5 1.25 9.16 9.37
C VAL A 5 -0.04 9.63 10.03
N GLN A 6 -0.63 10.74 9.56
CA GLN A 6 -1.88 11.25 10.13
C GLN A 6 -2.95 10.18 9.93
N THR A 7 -3.39 9.58 11.02
CA THR A 7 -4.69 8.91 11.11
C THR A 7 -5.73 9.92 10.64
N MET A 8 -6.61 9.55 9.70
CA MET A 8 -7.62 10.48 9.19
C MET A 8 -8.58 10.83 10.32
N SER A 9 -8.99 12.10 10.41
CA SER A 9 -9.86 12.53 11.49
C SER A 9 -11.26 11.92 11.33
N ALA A 10 -12.08 11.93 12.39
CA ALA A 10 -13.47 11.49 12.29
C ALA A 10 -14.26 12.34 11.27
N GLU A 11 -13.90 13.63 11.13
CA GLU A 11 -14.48 14.51 10.12
C GLU A 11 -14.08 14.09 8.71
N ASP A 12 -12.83 13.70 8.49
CA ASP A 12 -12.36 13.19 7.19
C ASP A 12 -13.07 11.89 6.80
N HIS A 13 -13.27 10.97 7.75
CA HIS A 13 -14.05 9.76 7.52
C HIS A 13 -15.49 10.08 7.13
N ALA A 14 -16.14 11.02 7.83
CA ALA A 14 -17.50 11.43 7.51
C ALA A 14 -17.60 12.10 6.12
N ARG A 15 -16.62 12.92 5.75
CA ARG A 15 -16.55 13.54 4.42
C ARG A 15 -16.41 12.51 3.31
N ILE A 16 -15.59 11.48 3.52
CA ILE A 16 -15.42 10.39 2.55
C ILE A 16 -16.66 9.53 2.46
N ALA A 17 -17.27 9.16 3.59
CA ALA A 17 -18.53 8.41 3.62
C ALA A 17 -19.66 9.16 2.90
N GLU A 18 -19.74 10.48 3.06
CA GLU A 18 -20.70 11.31 2.31
C GLU A 18 -20.38 11.34 0.80
N ALA A 19 -19.11 11.40 0.42
CA ALA A 19 -18.71 11.35 -0.98
C ALA A 19 -19.05 9.99 -1.63
N ILE A 20 -18.88 8.88 -0.89
CA ILE A 20 -19.28 7.54 -1.33
C ILE A 20 -20.79 7.49 -1.56
N ARG A 21 -21.58 7.86 -0.54
CA ARG A 21 -23.05 7.94 -0.63
C ARG A 21 -23.55 8.82 -1.77
N ALA A 22 -22.90 9.96 -2.00
CA ALA A 22 -23.25 10.85 -3.09
C ALA A 22 -22.94 10.26 -4.47
N ALA A 23 -21.85 9.50 -4.59
CA ALA A 23 -21.46 8.85 -5.84
C ALA A 23 -22.36 7.65 -6.17
N GLU A 24 -22.68 6.81 -5.19
CA GLU A 24 -23.49 5.59 -5.34
C GLU A 24 -24.97 5.87 -5.59
N LYS A 25 -25.47 7.06 -5.22
CA LYS A 25 -26.88 7.43 -5.41
C LYS A 25 -27.38 7.30 -6.85
N ASP A 26 -26.52 7.54 -7.83
CA ASP A 26 -26.90 7.61 -9.24
C ASP A 26 -26.39 6.39 -10.06
N THR A 27 -25.76 5.41 -9.42
CA THR A 27 -25.13 4.25 -10.09
C THR A 27 -25.39 2.95 -9.34
N ALA A 28 -25.56 1.83 -10.05
CA ALA A 28 -25.61 0.47 -9.48
C ALA A 28 -24.20 -0.09 -9.16
N GLY A 29 -23.22 0.79 -8.99
CA GLY A 29 -21.82 0.45 -8.84
C GLY A 29 -21.33 0.85 -7.46
N GLU A 30 -20.61 -0.05 -6.80
CA GLU A 30 -20.26 0.07 -5.39
C GLU A 30 -18.80 0.51 -5.23
N ILE A 31 -18.53 1.52 -4.39
CA ILE A 31 -17.21 2.11 -4.20
C ILE A 31 -16.70 1.85 -2.78
N TYR A 32 -15.70 0.99 -2.68
CA TYR A 32 -15.03 0.70 -1.41
C TYR A 32 -13.69 1.42 -1.28
N CYS A 33 -13.46 2.08 -0.16
CA CYS A 33 -12.21 2.83 0.08
C CYS A 33 -11.39 2.22 1.22
N VAL A 34 -10.09 2.00 0.98
CA VAL A 34 -9.16 1.46 1.98
C VAL A 34 -7.87 2.26 2.04
N VAL A 35 -7.45 2.60 3.26
CA VAL A 35 -6.15 3.19 3.56
C VAL A 35 -5.37 2.24 4.45
N ALA A 36 -4.26 1.71 3.93
CA ALA A 36 -3.33 0.90 4.69
C ALA A 36 -2.14 1.76 5.18
N ARG A 37 -1.78 1.63 6.46
CA ARG A 37 -0.54 2.24 6.99
C ARG A 37 0.69 1.59 6.37
N SER A 38 0.67 0.27 6.21
CA SER A 38 1.72 -0.54 5.57
C SER A 38 1.09 -1.82 5.04
N SER A 39 1.56 -2.34 3.91
CA SER A 39 1.04 -3.57 3.31
C SER A 39 1.77 -4.85 3.74
N ASP A 40 2.90 -4.73 4.44
CA ASP A 40 3.63 -5.83 5.07
C ASP A 40 4.38 -5.32 6.32
N SER A 41 4.77 -6.23 7.20
CA SER A 41 5.70 -5.99 8.32
C SER A 41 7.11 -5.60 7.86
N TYR A 42 7.50 -6.00 6.65
CA TYR A 42 8.82 -5.87 6.03
C TYR A 42 10.00 -6.43 6.85
N PHE A 43 9.76 -7.12 7.95
CA PHE A 43 10.83 -7.61 8.82
C PHE A 43 11.70 -8.64 8.11
N PHE A 44 11.09 -9.67 7.52
CA PHE A 44 11.84 -10.73 6.83
C PHE A 44 12.60 -10.23 5.59
N PRO A 45 11.99 -9.46 4.66
CA PRO A 45 12.74 -8.90 3.54
C PRO A 45 13.88 -7.98 3.99
N ALA A 46 13.65 -7.10 4.96
CA ALA A 46 14.69 -6.21 5.47
C ALA A 46 15.83 -6.99 6.16
N GLY A 47 15.48 -8.00 6.95
CA GLY A 47 16.41 -8.91 7.61
C GLY A 47 17.29 -9.65 6.61
N PHE A 48 16.69 -10.20 5.55
CA PHE A 48 17.44 -10.84 4.47
C PHE A 48 18.44 -9.87 3.81
N MET A 49 17.98 -8.67 3.46
CA MET A 49 18.83 -7.66 2.81
C MET A 49 20.01 -7.23 3.69
N ILE A 50 19.79 -6.99 5.00
CA ILE A 50 20.87 -6.57 5.90
C ILE A 50 21.85 -7.71 6.19
N LEU A 51 21.38 -8.93 6.37
CA LEU A 51 22.24 -10.09 6.61
C LEU A 51 23.09 -10.44 5.39
N ALA A 52 22.51 -10.40 4.18
CA ALA A 52 23.26 -10.56 2.94
C ALA A 52 24.32 -9.46 2.77
N THR A 53 23.98 -8.21 3.11
CA THR A 53 24.94 -7.09 3.07
C THR A 53 26.07 -7.30 4.07
N ILE A 54 25.77 -7.70 5.30
CA ILE A 54 26.79 -8.00 6.32
C ILE A 54 27.73 -9.11 5.85
N LEU A 55 27.19 -10.16 5.21
CA LEU A 55 27.99 -11.26 4.68
C LEU A 55 28.92 -10.81 3.53
N ILE A 56 28.42 -10.01 2.59
CA ILE A 56 29.22 -9.49 1.48
C ILE A 56 30.31 -8.55 1.99
N LEU A 57 29.97 -7.65 2.92
CA LEU A 57 30.93 -6.74 3.52
C LEU A 57 31.96 -7.48 4.38
N SER A 58 31.56 -8.51 5.13
CA SER A 58 32.52 -9.32 5.89
C SER A 58 33.50 -10.01 4.96
N LEU A 59 33.04 -10.55 3.82
CA LEU A 59 33.92 -11.13 2.81
C LEU A 59 34.92 -10.10 2.26
N ALA A 60 34.45 -8.89 1.90
CA ALA A 60 35.33 -7.82 1.43
C ALA A 60 36.37 -7.40 2.50
N VAL A 61 35.96 -7.31 3.76
CA VAL A 61 36.86 -7.03 4.89
C VAL A 61 37.89 -8.14 5.05
N ALA A 62 37.49 -9.42 4.93
CA ALA A 62 38.40 -10.54 5.02
C ALA A 62 39.51 -10.47 3.94
N PHE A 63 39.15 -10.22 2.69
CA PHE A 63 40.12 -10.01 1.61
C PHE A 63 41.03 -8.80 1.85
N GLY A 64 40.49 -7.70 2.39
CA GLY A 64 41.27 -6.51 2.73
C GLY A 64 42.28 -6.76 3.86
N LEU A 65 41.87 -7.47 4.92
CA LEU A 65 42.76 -7.87 6.02
C LEU A 65 43.92 -8.74 5.51
N GLU A 66 43.62 -9.69 4.64
CA GLU A 66 44.63 -10.54 4.00
C GLU A 66 45.59 -9.72 3.12
N TYR A 67 45.06 -8.82 2.28
CA TYR A 67 45.86 -7.95 1.41
C TYR A 67 46.83 -7.05 2.19
N TRP A 68 46.41 -6.55 3.35
CA TRP A 68 47.25 -5.72 4.23
C TRP A 68 48.03 -6.51 5.28
N TRP A 69 48.10 -7.84 5.16
CA TRP A 69 48.84 -8.71 6.07
C TRP A 69 48.40 -8.62 7.55
N VAL A 70 47.16 -8.19 7.79
CA VAL A 70 46.57 -8.06 9.13
C VAL A 70 45.96 -9.39 9.54
N SER A 71 46.56 -10.04 10.53
CA SER A 71 46.09 -11.35 11.01
C SER A 71 44.99 -11.19 12.06
N VAL A 72 43.79 -11.71 11.76
CA VAL A 72 42.68 -11.82 12.70
C VAL A 72 42.37 -13.29 12.95
N ARG A 73 42.22 -13.67 14.22
CA ARG A 73 41.81 -15.03 14.59
C ARG A 73 40.41 -15.32 14.04
N ALA A 74 40.24 -16.40 13.29
CA ALA A 74 38.95 -16.76 12.68
C ALA A 74 37.77 -16.79 13.68
N PRO A 75 37.90 -17.31 14.92
CA PRO A 75 36.80 -17.24 15.89
C PRO A 75 36.37 -15.81 16.26
N VAL A 76 37.32 -14.87 16.33
CA VAL A 76 37.04 -13.46 16.63
C VAL A 76 36.30 -12.81 15.47
N PHE A 77 36.73 -13.09 14.25
CA PHE A 77 36.08 -12.60 13.04
C PHE A 77 34.62 -13.08 12.94
N VAL A 78 34.38 -14.38 13.14
CA VAL A 78 33.03 -14.96 13.13
C VAL A 78 32.18 -14.40 14.27
N ALA A 79 32.74 -14.26 15.48
CA ALA A 79 32.01 -13.66 16.60
C ALA A 79 31.60 -12.20 16.32
N ALA A 80 32.48 -11.41 15.71
CA ALA A 80 32.17 -10.04 15.29
C ALA A 80 31.05 -10.01 14.23
N GLN A 81 31.09 -10.92 13.25
CA GLN A 81 30.05 -11.05 12.24
C GLN A 81 28.69 -11.44 12.85
N LEU A 82 28.66 -12.40 13.78
CA LEU A 82 27.44 -12.80 14.48
C LEU A 82 26.88 -11.67 15.35
N LEU A 83 27.76 -10.94 16.04
CA LEU A 83 27.37 -9.78 16.84
C LEU A 83 26.77 -8.67 15.96
N ALA A 84 27.38 -8.39 14.80
CA ALA A 84 26.85 -7.42 13.84
C ALA A 84 25.46 -7.85 13.31
N ALA A 85 25.30 -9.13 12.96
CA ALA A 85 24.02 -9.68 12.51
C ALA A 85 22.94 -9.57 13.59
N ALA A 86 23.23 -10.01 14.83
CA ALA A 86 22.30 -9.92 15.95
C ALA A 86 21.89 -8.46 16.25
N SER A 87 22.87 -7.56 16.29
CA SER A 87 22.64 -6.13 16.52
C SER A 87 21.77 -5.51 15.43
N ALA A 88 22.00 -5.87 14.17
CA ALA A 88 21.19 -5.40 13.04
C ALA A 88 19.74 -5.89 13.12
N LEU A 89 19.52 -7.16 13.48
CA LEU A 89 18.17 -7.71 13.65
C LEU A 89 17.43 -7.07 14.83
N ILE A 90 18.13 -6.82 15.95
CA ILE A 90 17.58 -6.09 17.10
C ILE A 90 17.19 -4.67 16.67
N LEU A 91 18.03 -3.98 15.89
CA LEU A 91 17.72 -2.64 15.40
C LEU A 91 16.48 -2.64 14.49
N LEU A 92 16.34 -3.63 13.60
CA LEU A 92 15.14 -3.79 12.77
C LEU A 92 13.89 -4.08 13.60
N TRP A 93 14.03 -4.82 14.70
CA TRP A 93 12.94 -5.05 15.63
C TRP A 93 12.52 -3.75 16.33
N LEU A 94 13.48 -3.00 16.88
CA LEU A 94 13.27 -1.74 17.59
C LEU A 94 12.76 -0.58 16.71
N VAL A 95 13.13 -0.54 15.43
CA VAL A 95 12.82 0.56 14.52
C VAL A 95 12.04 0.07 13.29
N PRO A 96 10.72 -0.13 13.39
CA PRO A 96 9.90 -0.63 12.27
C PRO A 96 9.95 0.25 11.02
N SER A 97 10.07 1.57 11.20
CA SER A 97 10.14 2.54 10.10
C SER A 97 11.41 2.43 9.25
N ALA A 98 12.47 1.79 9.76
CA ALA A 98 13.70 1.54 9.03
C ALA A 98 13.60 0.32 8.11
N ARG A 99 12.71 -0.64 8.41
CA ARG A 99 12.59 -1.91 7.66
C ARG A 99 12.34 -1.66 6.19
N ILE A 100 11.36 -0.81 5.89
CA ILE A 100 10.98 -0.52 4.50
C ILE A 100 12.12 0.13 3.72
N LEU A 101 13.03 0.87 4.35
CA LEU A 101 14.15 1.53 3.67
C LEU A 101 15.09 0.53 3.00
N LEU A 102 15.32 -0.63 3.62
CA LEU A 102 16.21 -1.68 3.13
C LEU A 102 15.61 -2.52 1.99
N VAL A 103 14.30 -2.45 1.80
CA VAL A 103 13.58 -3.29 0.84
C VAL A 103 13.59 -2.63 -0.55
N PRO A 104 13.88 -3.34 -1.65
CA PRO A 104 13.83 -2.76 -3.00
C PRO A 104 12.43 -2.27 -3.39
N ARG A 105 12.35 -1.20 -4.19
CA ARG A 105 11.06 -0.60 -4.63
C ARG A 105 10.12 -1.59 -5.31
N GLY A 106 10.64 -2.47 -6.16
CA GLY A 106 9.83 -3.48 -6.85
C GLY A 106 9.14 -4.45 -5.89
N LEU A 107 9.79 -4.84 -4.79
CA LEU A 107 9.17 -5.71 -3.80
C LEU A 107 8.11 -4.95 -2.99
N ARG A 108 8.35 -3.69 -2.62
CA ARG A 108 7.35 -2.84 -1.95
C ARG A 108 6.09 -2.70 -2.80
N TYR A 109 6.26 -2.42 -4.11
CA TYR A 109 5.16 -2.33 -5.06
C TYR A 109 4.34 -3.62 -5.11
N ARG A 110 5.02 -4.77 -5.25
CA ARG A 110 4.35 -6.09 -5.26
C ARG A 110 3.58 -6.36 -3.98
N ARG A 111 4.17 -6.07 -2.81
CA ARG A 111 3.48 -6.24 -1.51
C ARG A 111 2.24 -5.37 -1.38
N ALA A 112 2.31 -4.11 -1.83
CA ALA A 112 1.17 -3.20 -1.82
C ALA A 112 0.08 -3.64 -2.81
N HIS A 113 0.46 -4.06 -4.01
CA HIS A 113 -0.45 -4.61 -5.00
C HIS A 113 -1.15 -5.88 -4.50
N ASP A 114 -0.39 -6.83 -3.94
CA ASP A 114 -0.95 -8.06 -3.37
C ASP A 114 -1.92 -7.74 -2.22
N ASN A 115 -1.64 -6.71 -1.41
CA ASN A 115 -2.55 -6.29 -0.34
C ASN A 115 -3.83 -5.66 -0.91
N ALA A 116 -3.75 -4.80 -1.92
CA ALA A 116 -4.93 -4.25 -2.60
C ALA A 116 -5.85 -5.39 -3.11
N SER A 117 -5.28 -6.37 -3.82
CA SER A 117 -6.02 -7.53 -4.30
C SER A 117 -6.61 -8.38 -3.17
N LYS A 118 -5.87 -8.55 -2.06
CA LYS A 118 -6.41 -9.24 -0.87
C LYS A 118 -7.57 -8.49 -0.24
N GLN A 119 -7.51 -7.16 -0.14
CA GLN A 119 -8.61 -6.37 0.41
C GLN A 119 -9.84 -6.43 -0.49
N PHE A 120 -9.66 -6.37 -1.81
CA PHE A 120 -10.75 -6.52 -2.79
C PHE A 120 -11.51 -7.84 -2.60
N LEU A 121 -10.77 -8.94 -2.39
CA LEU A 121 -11.37 -10.25 -2.14
C LEU A 121 -11.94 -10.36 -0.71
N ALA A 122 -11.20 -9.95 0.31
CA ALA A 122 -11.60 -10.11 1.71
C ALA A 122 -12.82 -9.26 2.10
N ARG A 123 -13.06 -8.17 1.38
CA ARG A 123 -14.19 -7.26 1.60
C ARG A 123 -15.38 -7.56 0.70
N ASN A 124 -15.34 -8.67 -0.04
CA ASN A 124 -16.44 -9.10 -0.92
C ASN A 124 -16.85 -8.04 -1.96
N VAL A 125 -15.96 -7.11 -2.32
CA VAL A 125 -16.20 -6.09 -3.36
C VAL A 125 -16.49 -6.74 -4.72
N HIS A 126 -16.06 -7.99 -4.89
CA HIS A 126 -16.28 -8.82 -6.07
C HIS A 126 -17.58 -9.66 -6.04
N LEU A 127 -18.34 -9.61 -4.93
CA LEU A 127 -19.58 -10.38 -4.75
C LEU A 127 -20.83 -9.54 -5.02
N THR A 128 -20.71 -8.46 -5.79
CA THR A 128 -21.88 -7.71 -6.24
C THR A 128 -22.62 -8.48 -7.33
N SER A 129 -23.95 -8.35 -7.33
CA SER A 129 -24.83 -9.08 -8.26
C SER A 129 -24.42 -8.92 -9.73
N GLU A 130 -23.96 -7.73 -10.12
CA GLU A 130 -23.51 -7.40 -11.48
C GLU A 130 -21.98 -7.30 -11.65
N ARG A 131 -21.17 -7.61 -10.62
CA ARG A 131 -19.71 -7.42 -10.64
C ARG A 131 -19.32 -5.97 -10.96
N THR A 132 -19.93 -5.05 -10.23
CA THR A 132 -19.80 -3.59 -10.34
C THR A 132 -19.06 -2.96 -9.16
N GLY A 133 -18.24 -3.73 -8.44
CA GLY A 133 -17.46 -3.21 -7.32
C GLY A 133 -16.13 -2.58 -7.74
N VAL A 134 -15.80 -1.43 -7.13
CA VAL A 134 -14.52 -0.72 -7.27
C VAL A 134 -13.87 -0.51 -5.91
N LEU A 135 -12.61 -0.93 -5.77
CA LEU A 135 -11.78 -0.63 -4.61
C LEU A 135 -10.81 0.52 -4.92
N ILE A 136 -10.86 1.59 -4.15
CA ILE A 136 -9.82 2.63 -4.11
C ILE A 136 -8.91 2.33 -2.91
N PHE A 137 -7.67 1.93 -3.19
CA PHE A 137 -6.70 1.50 -2.19
C PHE A 137 -5.49 2.43 -2.14
N VAL A 138 -5.08 2.84 -0.94
CA VAL A 138 -3.84 3.61 -0.71
C VAL A 138 -3.01 2.94 0.37
N SER A 139 -1.72 2.73 0.11
CA SER A 139 -0.74 2.26 1.11
C SER A 139 0.31 3.33 1.39
N LEU A 140 0.32 3.81 2.63
CA LEU A 140 1.05 5.02 3.03
C LEU A 140 2.56 4.80 3.12
N ALA A 141 3.01 3.68 3.70
CA ALA A 141 4.44 3.38 3.81
C ALA A 141 5.10 3.19 2.43
N GLU A 142 4.41 2.54 1.50
CA GLU A 142 4.86 2.23 0.15
C GLU A 142 4.66 3.39 -0.83
N ARG A 143 3.85 4.39 -0.45
CA ARG A 143 3.37 5.47 -1.34
C ARG A 143 2.75 4.90 -2.62
N TYR A 144 1.90 3.91 -2.41
CA TYR A 144 1.24 3.17 -3.47
C TYR A 144 -0.25 3.52 -3.46
N ALA A 145 -0.84 3.67 -4.63
CA ALA A 145 -2.27 3.82 -4.81
C ALA A 145 -2.70 2.91 -5.96
N ALA A 146 -3.88 2.31 -5.85
CA ALA A 146 -4.48 1.49 -6.87
C ALA A 146 -5.99 1.65 -6.88
N VAL A 147 -6.57 1.57 -8.07
CA VAL A 147 -8.00 1.35 -8.25
C VAL A 147 -8.17 -0.05 -8.81
N VAL A 148 -8.90 -0.90 -8.10
CA VAL A 148 -9.15 -2.30 -8.50
C VAL A 148 -10.63 -2.42 -8.75
N ALA A 149 -11.02 -2.52 -10.01
CA ALA A 149 -12.40 -2.74 -10.41
C ALA A 149 -12.65 -4.21 -10.79
N ASP A 150 -13.87 -4.68 -10.59
CA ASP A 150 -14.28 -6.02 -11.01
C ASP A 150 -14.39 -6.13 -12.54
N ALA A 151 -14.53 -7.35 -13.04
CA ALA A 151 -14.58 -7.70 -14.45
C ALA A 151 -15.73 -7.02 -15.21
N GLY A 152 -16.86 -6.73 -14.55
CA GLY A 152 -17.98 -6.03 -15.19
C GLY A 152 -17.57 -4.61 -15.62
N ILE A 153 -16.88 -3.89 -14.74
CA ILE A 153 -16.45 -2.51 -15.00
C ILE A 153 -15.23 -2.45 -15.90
N ASN A 154 -14.23 -3.33 -15.71
CA ASN A 154 -13.00 -3.33 -16.51
C ASN A 154 -13.24 -3.57 -18.01
N GLN A 155 -14.40 -4.10 -18.40
CA GLN A 155 -14.79 -4.25 -19.81
C GLN A 155 -15.24 -2.93 -20.44
N HIS A 156 -15.68 -1.97 -19.63
CA HIS A 156 -16.30 -0.72 -20.08
C HIS A 156 -15.40 0.50 -19.87
N VAL A 157 -14.58 0.49 -18.82
CA VAL A 157 -13.69 1.61 -18.45
C VAL A 157 -12.24 1.29 -18.85
N PRO A 158 -11.60 2.12 -19.71
CA PRO A 158 -10.24 1.88 -20.16
C PRO A 158 -9.21 2.17 -19.05
N GLN A 159 -8.04 1.54 -19.14
CA GLN A 159 -6.99 1.66 -18.11
C GLN A 159 -6.53 3.10 -17.88
N GLU A 160 -6.51 3.91 -18.94
CA GLU A 160 -6.08 5.31 -18.89
C GLU A 160 -6.96 6.14 -17.94
N ALA A 161 -8.25 5.80 -17.83
CA ALA A 161 -9.18 6.48 -16.92
C ALA A 161 -8.81 6.22 -15.45
N TRP A 162 -8.41 4.99 -15.11
CA TRP A 162 -7.93 4.64 -13.78
C TRP A 162 -6.59 5.29 -13.45
N ASP A 163 -5.70 5.38 -14.44
CA ASP A 163 -4.40 6.02 -14.26
C ASP A 163 -4.52 7.52 -13.92
N ASP A 164 -5.53 8.19 -14.46
CA ASP A 164 -5.85 9.59 -14.14
C ASP A 164 -6.34 9.76 -12.70
N VAL A 165 -7.25 8.88 -12.25
CA VAL A 165 -7.72 8.84 -10.85
C VAL A 165 -6.55 8.62 -9.89
N ILE A 166 -5.69 7.64 -10.18
CA ILE A 166 -4.51 7.33 -9.37
C ILE A 166 -3.55 8.52 -9.33
N ARG A 167 -3.37 9.22 -10.45
CA ARG A 167 -2.48 10.40 -10.55
C ARG A 167 -2.98 11.53 -9.67
N GLU A 168 -4.27 11.83 -9.70
CA GLU A 168 -4.87 12.88 -8.88
C GLU A 168 -4.82 12.53 -7.38
N LEU A 169 -5.20 11.30 -7.02
CA LEU A 169 -5.14 10.80 -5.65
C LEU A 169 -3.72 10.88 -5.09
N THR A 170 -2.73 10.45 -5.88
CA THR A 170 -1.32 10.51 -5.49
C THR A 170 -0.80 11.94 -5.38
N ALA A 171 -1.29 12.87 -6.21
CA ALA A 171 -0.91 14.29 -6.14
C ALA A 171 -1.40 14.94 -4.83
N HIS A 172 -2.62 14.63 -4.39
CA HIS A 172 -3.18 15.09 -3.12
C HIS A 172 -2.47 14.45 -1.92
N ALA A 173 -2.18 13.14 -1.99
CA ALA A 173 -1.43 12.43 -0.96
C ALA A 173 -0.02 13.03 -0.72
N ARG A 174 0.65 13.51 -1.79
CA ARG A 174 1.96 14.18 -1.69
C ARG A 174 1.92 15.54 -1.01
N GLN A 175 0.74 16.14 -0.87
CA GLN A 175 0.53 17.47 -0.28
C GLN A 175 -0.08 17.39 1.12
N ASP A 176 -0.08 16.21 1.74
CA ASP A 176 -0.74 15.94 3.03
C ASP A 176 -2.26 16.26 2.99
N ARG A 177 -2.89 16.14 1.82
CA ARG A 177 -4.33 16.36 1.58
C ARG A 177 -5.02 15.08 1.10
N LEU A 178 -4.65 13.95 1.67
CA LEU A 178 -5.21 12.64 1.29
C LEU A 178 -6.75 12.58 1.36
N PRO A 179 -7.44 13.15 2.37
CA PRO A 179 -8.91 13.15 2.38
C PRO A 179 -9.52 13.80 1.13
N ASP A 180 -8.98 14.94 0.71
CA ASP A 180 -9.42 15.64 -0.51
C ASP A 180 -9.17 14.80 -1.76
N GLY A 181 -8.04 14.08 -1.78
CA GLY A 181 -7.71 13.13 -2.84
C GLY A 181 -8.74 12.01 -2.96
N PHE A 182 -9.17 11.43 -1.85
CA PHE A 182 -10.23 10.40 -1.84
C PHE A 182 -11.56 10.96 -2.34
N VAL A 183 -12.01 12.10 -1.81
CA VAL A 183 -13.28 12.72 -2.23
C VAL A 183 -13.32 12.95 -3.74
N ARG A 184 -12.21 13.43 -4.33
CA ARG A 184 -12.13 13.63 -5.78
C ARG A 184 -12.04 12.34 -6.57
N ALA A 185 -11.27 11.36 -6.08
CA ALA A 185 -11.20 10.04 -6.70
C ALA A 185 -12.59 9.38 -6.73
N ILE A 186 -13.31 9.39 -5.61
CA ILE A 186 -14.67 8.86 -5.50
C ILE A 186 -15.62 9.56 -6.47
N ALA A 187 -15.61 10.89 -6.52
CA ALA A 187 -16.46 11.64 -7.46
C ALA A 187 -16.16 11.28 -8.93
N THR A 188 -14.88 11.12 -9.26
CA THR A 188 -14.43 10.75 -10.61
C THR A 188 -14.86 9.32 -10.96
N VAL A 189 -14.63 8.37 -10.05
CA VAL A 189 -15.07 6.97 -10.21
C VAL A 189 -16.59 6.90 -10.34
N GLY A 190 -17.33 7.57 -9.45
CA GLY A 190 -18.80 7.64 -9.51
C GLY A 190 -19.30 8.14 -10.86
N SER A 191 -18.71 9.21 -11.40
CA SER A 191 -19.11 9.72 -12.73
C SER A 191 -18.89 8.71 -13.87
N MET A 192 -17.82 7.90 -13.79
CA MET A 192 -17.56 6.81 -14.74
C MET A 192 -18.60 5.69 -14.58
N LEU A 193 -18.93 5.34 -13.34
CA LEU A 193 -19.91 4.29 -13.04
C LEU A 193 -21.31 4.70 -13.51
N VAL A 194 -21.78 5.92 -13.24
CA VAL A 194 -23.08 6.44 -13.71
C VAL A 194 -23.24 6.32 -15.24
N THR A 195 -22.15 6.50 -15.99
CA THR A 195 -22.17 6.43 -17.46
C THR A 195 -22.41 5.02 -17.98
N HIS A 196 -21.91 3.99 -17.28
CA HIS A 196 -21.92 2.60 -17.73
C HIS A 196 -22.91 1.72 -16.97
N PHE A 197 -23.25 2.07 -15.73
CA PHE A 197 -24.05 1.32 -14.77
C PHE A 197 -25.03 2.23 -14.02
N PRO A 198 -25.95 2.93 -14.71
CA PRO A 198 -26.91 3.82 -14.05
C PRO A 198 -27.81 3.04 -13.07
N ILE A 199 -28.20 3.69 -11.97
CA ILE A 199 -29.03 3.04 -10.94
C ILE A 199 -30.37 2.52 -11.49
N SER A 200 -30.75 1.32 -11.08
CA SER A 200 -32.05 0.71 -11.38
C SER A 200 -32.99 0.84 -10.17
N SER A 201 -34.30 0.78 -10.40
CA SER A 201 -35.29 0.92 -9.31
C SER A 201 -35.28 -0.21 -8.29
N ASP A 202 -34.67 -1.35 -8.64
CA ASP A 202 -34.56 -2.54 -7.79
C ASP A 202 -33.16 -2.68 -7.16
N ASP A 203 -32.31 -1.67 -7.31
CA ASP A 203 -30.94 -1.69 -6.79
C ASP A 203 -30.91 -1.56 -5.27
N ILE A 204 -30.07 -2.35 -4.62
CA ILE A 204 -29.91 -2.40 -3.17
C ILE A 204 -28.43 -2.18 -2.87
N ASN A 205 -28.12 -1.25 -1.97
CA ASN A 205 -26.74 -1.04 -1.54
C ASN A 205 -26.15 -2.34 -0.97
N GLU A 206 -25.12 -2.87 -1.62
CA GLU A 206 -24.48 -4.15 -1.33
C GLU A 206 -23.22 -4.01 -0.43
N LEU A 207 -22.64 -2.82 -0.29
CA LEU A 207 -21.43 -2.56 0.51
C LEU A 207 -21.64 -1.50 1.61
N ASP A 208 -20.73 -1.42 2.58
CA ASP A 208 -20.80 -0.38 3.62
C ASP A 208 -20.07 0.91 3.17
N ASP A 209 -20.76 2.05 3.24
CA ASP A 209 -20.27 3.37 2.78
C ASP A 209 -19.26 4.03 3.74
N HIS A 210 -18.11 3.42 3.97
CA HIS A 210 -17.08 4.00 4.82
C HIS A 210 -15.65 3.72 4.38
N LEU A 211 -14.75 4.62 4.78
CA LEU A 211 -13.32 4.40 4.66
C LEU A 211 -12.84 3.41 5.74
N VAL A 212 -12.09 2.39 5.33
CA VAL A 212 -11.41 1.48 6.27
C VAL A 212 -9.93 1.79 6.36
N GLU A 213 -9.45 2.04 7.58
CA GLU A 213 -8.02 2.11 7.89
C GLU A 213 -7.47 0.76 8.40
N ILE A 214 -6.37 0.27 7.82
CA ILE A 214 -5.69 -1.00 8.21
C ILE A 214 -4.19 -0.87 8.44
#